data_AF-A0A963AP13-F1
#
_entry.id   AF-A0A963AP13-F1
#
_cell.length_a   1.000
_cell.length_b   1.000
_cell.length_c   1.000
_cell.angle_alpha   90.00
_cell.angle_beta   90.00
_cell.angle_gamma   90.00
#
_symmetry.space_group_name_H-M   'P 1'
#
loop_
_entity.id
_entity.type
_entity.pdbx_description
1 polymer ?
#
loop_
_entity_poly.entity_id
_entity_poly.type
_entity_poly.pdbx_seq_one_letter_code
_entity_poly.pdbx_strand_id
1 'polypeptide(L)'
;TELEPHFQREEQGLLPVLRVAGEIGKVDRTVREHRSMHFLVLEDNVDNLALFAEALTNLIRFEENELFDTAQRVLGYKVLDDLEQVLNNGDQVVE
;
A
#
# COMPACT_ATOMS: atom_id res chain seq x y z
N THR A 1 13.25 -6.35 -4.81
CA THR A 1 12.49 -5.84 -5.97
C THR A 1 10.98 -5.84 -5.75
N GLU A 2 10.48 -6.27 -4.59
CA GLU A 2 9.04 -6.50 -4.39
C GLU A 2 8.24 -5.32 -3.82
N LEU A 3 8.90 -4.32 -3.21
CA LEU A 3 8.21 -3.24 -2.50
C LEU A 3 7.53 -2.23 -3.45
N GLU A 4 8.23 -1.80 -4.50
CA GLU A 4 7.66 -0.84 -5.46
C GLU A 4 6.40 -1.39 -6.14
N PRO A 5 6.40 -2.63 -6.69
CA PRO A 5 5.17 -3.22 -7.22
C PRO A 5 4.04 -3.34 -6.18
N HIS A 6 4.39 -3.60 -4.91
CA HIS A 6 3.40 -3.66 -3.84
C HIS A 6 2.73 -2.30 -3.61
N PHE A 7 3.50 -1.21 -3.45
CA PHE A 7 2.95 0.14 -3.28
C PHE A 7 2.05 0.54 -4.45
N GLN A 8 2.46 0.23 -5.69
CA GLN A 8 1.67 0.53 -6.88
C GLN A 8 0.32 -0.18 -6.89
N ARG A 9 0.27 -1.46 -6.50
CA ARG A 9 -1.00 -2.21 -6.40
C ARG A 9 -1.94 -1.59 -5.39
N GLU A 10 -1.43 -1.13 -4.26
CA GLU A 10 -2.25 -0.45 -3.26
C GLU A 10 -2.75 0.90 -3.76
N GLU A 11 -1.86 1.74 -4.30
CA GLU A 11 -2.18 3.10 -4.75
C GLU A 11 -3.12 3.13 -5.96
N GLN A 12 -3.04 2.13 -6.84
CA GLN A 12 -3.89 2.03 -8.03
C GLN A 12 -5.16 1.21 -7.81
N GLY A 13 -5.16 0.30 -6.82
CA GLY A 13 -6.27 -0.62 -6.55
C GLY A 13 -6.98 -0.33 -5.24
N LEU A 14 -6.37 -0.72 -4.11
CA LEU A 14 -7.02 -0.73 -2.80
C LEU A 14 -7.37 0.69 -2.30
N LEU A 15 -6.41 1.60 -2.34
CA LEU A 15 -6.53 2.93 -1.73
C LEU A 15 -7.60 3.80 -2.39
N PRO A 16 -7.77 3.83 -3.73
CA PRO A 16 -8.87 4.54 -4.38
C PRO A 16 -10.25 4.08 -3.89
N VAL A 17 -10.45 2.77 -3.73
CA VAL A 17 -11.75 2.23 -3.31
C VAL A 17 -12.01 2.54 -1.82
N LEU A 18 -10.99 2.46 -0.97
CA LEU A 18 -11.08 2.91 0.42
C LEU A 18 -11.39 4.41 0.55
N ARG A 19 -10.83 5.24 -0.33
CA ARG A 19 -11.13 6.68 -0.38
C ARG A 19 -12.60 6.93 -0.70
N VAL A 20 -13.17 6.20 -1.67
CA VAL A 20 -14.60 6.26 -2.01
C VAL A 20 -15.47 5.79 -0.84
N ALA A 21 -15.02 4.79 -0.09
CA ALA A 21 -15.68 4.32 1.14
C ALA A 21 -15.56 5.29 2.33
N GLY A 22 -14.87 6.43 2.17
CA GLY A 22 -14.74 7.47 3.19
C GLY A 22 -13.53 7.32 4.13
N GLU A 23 -12.68 6.32 3.94
CA GLU A 23 -11.52 6.03 4.80
C GLU A 23 -10.28 6.90 4.44
N ILE A 24 -10.52 8.20 4.21
CA ILE A 24 -9.51 9.15 3.70
C ILE A 24 -8.27 9.22 4.59
N GLY A 25 -8.44 9.22 5.92
CA GLY A 25 -7.32 9.32 6.86
C GLY A 25 -6.34 8.16 6.79
N LYS A 26 -6.83 6.94 6.51
CA LYS A 26 -5.96 5.76 6.34
C LYS A 26 -5.24 5.81 4.99
N VAL A 27 -5.97 6.17 3.93
CA VAL A 27 -5.39 6.35 2.59
C VAL A 27 -4.26 7.38 2.61
N ASP A 28 -4.49 8.55 3.19
CA ASP A 28 -3.48 9.62 3.22
C ASP A 28 -2.27 9.23 4.09
N ARG A 29 -2.47 8.42 5.14
CA ARG A 29 -1.38 7.83 5.92
C ARG A 29 -0.56 6.89 5.04
N THR A 30 -1.16 5.89 4.40
CA THR A 30 -0.45 4.92 3.55
C THR A 30 0.41 5.61 2.48
N VAL A 31 -0.18 6.53 1.70
CA VAL A 31 0.56 7.26 0.65
C VAL A 31 1.71 8.08 1.22
N ARG A 32 1.55 8.67 2.42
CA ARG A 32 2.63 9.42 3.07
C ARG A 32 3.77 8.50 3.50
N GLU A 33 3.47 7.33 4.07
CA GLU A 33 4.49 6.36 4.46
C GLU A 33 5.27 5.85 3.24
N HIS A 34 4.57 5.49 2.15
CA HIS A 34 5.21 5.09 0.87
C HIS A 34 6.21 6.15 0.38
N ARG A 35 5.75 7.40 0.28
CA ARG A 35 6.60 8.51 -0.14
C ARG A 35 7.80 8.72 0.77
N SER A 36 7.60 8.59 2.09
CA SER A 36 8.69 8.75 3.07
C SER A 36 9.76 7.69 2.87
N MET A 37 9.36 6.44 2.65
CA MET A 37 10.28 5.35 2.33
C MET A 37 11.00 5.55 0.98
N HIS A 38 10.30 6.07 -0.03
CA HIS A 38 10.94 6.47 -1.28
C HIS A 38 12.05 7.50 -1.06
N PHE A 39 11.79 8.55 -0.28
CA PHE A 39 12.83 9.55 0.01
C PHE A 39 14.03 8.97 0.73
N LEU A 40 13.83 8.03 1.65
CA LEU A 40 14.92 7.38 2.38
C LEU A 40 15.85 6.55 1.47
N VAL A 41 15.32 5.97 0.38
CA VAL A 41 16.13 5.17 -0.56
C VAL A 41 16.74 5.97 -1.71
N LEU A 42 16.28 7.21 -1.95
CA LEU A 42 16.83 8.08 -2.99
C LEU A 42 18.18 8.69 -2.60
N GLU A 43 18.41 8.87 -1.31
CA GLU A 43 19.70 9.32 -0.79
C GLU A 43 20.61 8.12 -0.52
N ASP A 44 21.79 8.10 -1.12
CA ASP A 44 22.83 7.08 -0.87
C ASP A 44 23.51 7.32 0.48
N ASN A 45 22.75 7.08 1.56
CA ASN A 45 23.18 7.26 2.94
C ASN A 45 22.88 6.01 3.77
N VAL A 46 23.91 5.41 4.35
CA VAL A 46 23.79 4.21 5.18
C VAL A 46 22.89 4.41 6.40
N ASP A 47 22.85 5.62 6.95
CA ASP A 47 22.00 5.94 8.12
C ASP A 47 20.51 5.85 7.77
N ASN A 48 20.14 6.04 6.49
CA ASN A 48 18.76 5.93 6.03
C ASN A 48 18.26 4.47 6.01
N LEU A 49 19.16 3.47 6.01
CA LEU A 49 18.75 2.06 6.01
C LEU A 49 18.01 1.68 7.30
N ALA A 50 18.47 2.19 8.45
CA ALA A 50 17.81 1.95 9.73
C ALA A 50 16.42 2.61 9.77
N LEU A 51 16.33 3.86 9.31
CA LEU A 51 15.07 4.59 9.21
C LEU A 51 14.10 3.92 8.25
N PHE A 52 14.59 3.41 7.12
CA PHE A 52 13.78 2.69 6.15
C PHE A 52 13.23 1.38 6.73
N ALA A 53 14.07 0.61 7.44
CA ALA A 53 13.65 -0.62 8.08
C ALA A 53 12.58 -0.38 9.17
N GLU A 54 12.73 0.70 9.95
CA GLU A 54 11.72 1.11 10.93
C GLU A 54 10.41 1.54 10.26
N ALA A 55 10.49 2.39 9.24
CA ALA A 55 9.33 2.84 8.48
C ALA A 55 8.57 1.67 7.85
N LEU A 56 9.28 0.74 7.20
CA LEU A 56 8.68 -0.46 6.61
C LEU A 56 8.01 -1.34 7.67
N THR A 57 8.66 -1.55 8.82
CA THR A 57 8.08 -2.36 9.89
C THR A 57 6.81 -1.72 10.46
N ASN A 58 6.80 -0.39 10.61
CA ASN A 58 5.65 0.35 11.09
C ASN A 58 4.51 0.36 10.06
N LEU A 59 4.83 0.44 8.78
CA LEU A 59 3.86 0.35 7.70
C LEU A 59 3.18 -1.02 7.69
N ILE A 60 3.95 -2.12 7.67
CA ILE A 60 3.41 -3.49 7.66
C ILE A 60 2.46 -3.70 8.85
N ARG A 61 2.86 -3.28 10.06
CA ARG A 61 2.00 -3.39 11.25
C ARG A 61 0.71 -2.58 11.11
N PHE A 62 0.79 -1.37 10.55
CA PHE A 62 -0.38 -0.54 10.31
C PHE A 62 -1.32 -1.20 9.29
N GLU A 63 -0.76 -1.71 8.20
CA GLU A 63 -1.52 -2.34 7.14
C GLU A 63 -2.28 -3.57 7.65
N GLU A 64 -1.57 -4.48 8.31
CA GLU A 64 -2.15 -5.71 8.83
C GLU A 64 -3.20 -5.46 9.92
N ASN A 65 -2.94 -4.57 10.87
CA ASN A 65 -3.81 -4.41 12.05
C ASN A 65 -4.90 -3.35 11.88
N GLU A 66 -4.79 -2.46 10.89
CA GLU A 66 -5.72 -1.34 10.75
C GLU A 66 -6.27 -1.21 9.32
N LEU A 67 -5.40 -1.14 8.31
CA LEU A 67 -5.82 -0.85 6.93
C LEU A 67 -6.64 -2.00 6.34
N PHE A 68 -6.10 -3.23 6.38
CA PHE A 68 -6.71 -4.39 5.76
C PHE A 68 -7.96 -4.85 6.51
N ASP A 69 -7.94 -4.85 7.85
CA ASP A 69 -9.13 -5.08 8.67
C ASP A 69 -10.26 -4.08 8.34
N THR A 70 -9.89 -2.81 8.16
CA THR A 70 -10.86 -1.80 7.72
C THR A 70 -11.38 -2.08 6.32
N ALA A 71 -10.50 -2.43 5.37
CA ALA A 71 -10.89 -2.76 4.01
C ALA A 71 -11.88 -3.91 3.95
N GLN A 72 -11.61 -5.01 4.68
CA GLN A 72 -12.52 -6.14 4.79
C GLN A 72 -13.89 -5.73 5.34
N ARG A 73 -13.91 -4.90 6.39
CA ARG A 73 -15.14 -4.43 7.03
C ARG A 73 -15.98 -3.51 6.13
N VAL A 74 -15.36 -2.60 5.39
CA VAL A 74 -16.08 -1.56 4.63
C VAL A 74 -16.36 -1.94 3.18
N LEU A 75 -15.55 -2.80 2.56
CA LEU A 75 -15.70 -3.21 1.16
C LEU A 75 -16.37 -4.57 1.01
N GLY A 76 -16.18 -5.46 1.99
CA GLY A 76 -16.65 -6.84 1.94
C GLY A 76 -15.85 -7.72 0.97
N TYR A 77 -15.94 -9.03 1.17
CA TYR A 77 -15.09 -10.01 0.47
C TYR A 77 -15.24 -10.00 -1.05
N LYS A 78 -16.44 -9.76 -1.58
CA LYS A 78 -16.65 -9.77 -3.05
C LYS A 78 -15.86 -8.65 -3.74
N VAL A 79 -15.87 -7.43 -3.19
CA VAL A 79 -15.15 -6.31 -3.78
C VAL A 79 -13.65 -6.53 -3.73
N LEU A 80 -13.16 -7.13 -2.64
CA LEU A 80 -11.74 -7.46 -2.50
C LEU A 80 -11.28 -8.55 -3.47
N ASP A 81 -12.08 -9.60 -3.68
CA ASP A 81 -11.79 -10.66 -4.66
C ASP A 81 -11.80 -10.12 -6.10
N ASP A 82 -12.79 -9.28 -6.44
CA ASP A 82 -12.85 -8.62 -7.74
C ASP A 82 -11.61 -7.71 -7.97
N LEU A 83 -11.16 -6.98 -6.94
CA LEU A 83 -9.95 -6.14 -6.99
C LEU A 83 -8.69 -6.96 -7.20
N GLU A 84 -8.52 -8.07 -6.48
CA GLU A 84 -7.38 -8.97 -6.61
C GLU A 84 -7.29 -9.52 -8.04
N GLN A 85 -8.42 -9.96 -8.61
CA GLN A 85 -8.46 -10.46 -9.99
C GLN A 85 -8.08 -9.37 -11.01
N VAL A 86 -8.57 -8.14 -10.84
CA VAL A 86 -8.24 -7.03 -11.75
C VAL A 86 -6.76 -6.67 -11.67
N LEU A 87 -6.19 -6.57 -10.47
CA LEU A 87 -4.77 -6.25 -10.28
C LEU A 87 -3.87 -7.35 -10.84
N ASN A 88 -4.22 -8.62 -10.63
CA ASN A 88 -3.45 -9.74 -11.15
C ASN A 88 -3.56 -9.89 -12.68
N ASN A 89 -4.71 -9.57 -13.27
CA ASN A 89 -4.92 -9.64 -14.72
C ASN A 89 -4.31 -8.42 -15.46
N GLY A 90 -4.23 -7.25 -14.81
CA GLY A 90 -3.57 -6.06 -15.35
C GLY A 90 -2.06 -6.23 -15.53
N ASP A 91 -1.42 -7.01 -14.66
CA ASP A 91 0.01 -7.35 -14.72
C ASP A 91 0.36 -8.31 -15.89
N GLN A 92 -0.62 -8.93 -16.55
CA GLN A 92 -0.42 -9.91 -17.64
C GLN A 92 -0.46 -9.31 -19.06
N VAL A 93 -0.58 -7.98 -19.22
CA VAL A 93 -0.79 -7.32 -20.54
C VAL A 93 0.45 -6.58 -21.07
N VAL A 94 1.62 -6.79 -20.46
CA VAL A 94 2.89 -6.21 -20.93
C VAL A 94 3.81 -7.31 -21.45
N GLU A 95 3.65 -7.63 -22.75
CA GLU A 95 4.67 -8.26 -23.61
C GLU A 95 5.29 -7.21 -24.55
#